data_AF-A0A6L3C7W2-F1
#
_entry.id   AF-A0A6L3C7W2-F1
#
_cell.length_a   1.000
_cell.length_b   1.000
_cell.length_c   1.000
_cell.angle_alpha   90.00
_cell.angle_beta   90.00
_cell.angle_gamma   90.00
#
_symmetry.space_group_name_H-M   'P 1'
#
loop_
_entity.id
_entity.type
_entity.pdbx_description
1 polymer ?
#
loop_
_entity_poly.entity_id
_entity_poly.type
_entity_poly.pdbx_seq_one_letter_code
_entity_poly.pdbx_strand_id
1 'polypeptide(L)' 'MANNEVLLSLTHGLVWDQCKRGQGYPVAISESHEQAVVSTGDRRVFRRMLADSLERQNLSSATSQKDRSKRSPWV' A
#
# COMPACT_ATOMS: atom_id res chain seq x y z
N MET A 1 -24.30 -7.68 -20.84
CA MET A 1 -24.82 -6.29 -20.85
C MET A 1 -25.52 -6.07 -19.52
N ALA A 2 -25.49 -4.85 -18.95
CA ALA A 2 -26.06 -4.61 -17.62
C ALA A 2 -27.59 -4.80 -17.68
N ASN A 3 -28.10 -5.92 -17.18
CA ASN A 3 -29.52 -6.31 -17.27
C ASN A 3 -30.42 -5.55 -16.27
N ASN A 4 -29.92 -4.50 -15.62
CA ASN A 4 -30.65 -3.72 -14.63
C ASN A 4 -30.37 -2.23 -14.85
N GLU A 5 -31.35 -1.54 -15.42
CA GLU A 5 -31.27 -0.13 -15.78
C GLU A 5 -31.02 0.78 -14.57
N VAL A 6 -31.58 0.44 -13.40
CA VAL A 6 -31.38 1.20 -12.16
C VAL A 6 -29.91 1.16 -11.73
N LEU A 7 -29.30 -0.03 -11.73
CA LEU A 7 -27.88 -0.18 -11.38
C LEU A 7 -26.97 0.50 -12.39
N LEU A 8 -27.35 0.50 -13.67
CA LEU A 8 -26.60 1.20 -14.71
C LEU A 8 -26.62 2.70 -14.48
N SER A 9 -27.80 3.30 -14.30
CA SER A 9 -27.93 4.74 -14.03
C SER A 9 -27.20 5.15 -12.76
N LEU A 10 -27.29 4.34 -11.69
CA LEU A 10 -26.56 4.58 -10.46
C LEU A 10 -25.04 4.54 -10.67
N THR A 11 -24.54 3.53 -11.36
CA THR A 11 -23.10 3.38 -11.66
C THR A 11 -22.58 4.59 -12.45
N HIS A 12 -23.31 5.02 -13.48
CA HIS A 12 -22.94 6.20 -14.27
C HIS A 12 -22.95 7.48 -13.41
N GLY A 13 -23.97 7.65 -12.57
CA GLY A 13 -24.07 8.79 -11.66
C GLY A 13 -22.91 8.85 -10.66
N LEU A 14 -22.55 7.71 -10.06
CA LEU A 14 -21.42 7.61 -9.13
C LEU A 14 -20.09 7.93 -9.83
N VAL A 15 -19.83 7.35 -11.01
CA VAL A 15 -18.59 7.63 -11.77
C VAL A 15 -18.51 9.12 -12.13
N TRP A 16 -19.63 9.72 -12.58
CA TRP A 16 -19.68 11.14 -12.89
C TRP A 16 -19.39 12.03 -11.69
N ASP A 17 -20.00 11.75 -10.53
CA ASP A 17 -19.73 12.47 -9.28
C ASP A 17 -18.25 12.40 -8.88
N GLN A 18 -17.65 11.20 -8.93
CA GLN A 18 -16.23 11.04 -8.62
C GLN A 18 -15.34 11.82 -9.59
N CYS A 19 -15.65 11.81 -10.89
CA CYS A 19 -14.93 12.60 -11.89
C CYS A 19 -15.09 14.11 -11.68
N LYS A 20 -16.28 14.58 -11.27
CA LYS A 20 -16.50 15.99 -10.93
C LYS A 20 -15.64 16.43 -9.77
N ARG A 21 -15.50 15.57 -8.75
CA ARG A 21 -14.66 15.82 -7.56
C ARG A 21 -13.17 15.79 -7.87
N GLY A 22 -12.73 14.90 -8.77
CA GLY A 22 -11.32 14.73 -9.16
C GLY A 22 -10.92 15.39 -10.49
N GLN A 23 -11.53 16.53 -10.83
CA GLN A 23 -11.16 17.34 -12.01
C GLN A 23 -11.11 16.57 -13.35
N GLY A 24 -12.09 15.68 -13.57
CA GLY A 24 -12.19 14.85 -14.78
C GLY A 24 -11.74 13.41 -14.59
N TYR A 25 -11.23 13.05 -13.41
CA TYR A 25 -10.84 11.68 -13.07
C TYR A 25 -11.45 11.24 -11.73
N PRO A 26 -11.85 9.96 -11.54
CA PRO A 26 -12.44 9.53 -10.27
C PRO A 26 -11.47 9.69 -9.10
N VAL A 27 -11.79 10.59 -8.16
CA VAL A 27 -10.95 10.87 -6.99
C VAL A 27 -10.62 9.62 -6.17
N ALA A 28 -11.58 8.71 -6.00
CA ALA A 28 -11.37 7.46 -5.27
C ALA A 28 -10.28 6.57 -5.90
N ILE A 29 -10.13 6.59 -7.23
CA ILE A 29 -9.07 5.82 -7.91
C ILE A 29 -7.71 6.50 -7.69
N SER A 30 -7.64 7.83 -7.79
CA SER A 30 -6.41 8.58 -7.49
C SER A 30 -5.94 8.37 -6.05
N GLU A 31 -6.83 8.52 -5.07
CA GLU A 31 -6.50 8.32 -3.66
C GLU A 31 -6.04 6.88 -3.39
N SER A 32 -6.72 5.89 -3.99
CA SER A 32 -6.33 4.49 -3.87
C SER A 32 -4.94 4.21 -4.46
N HIS A 33 -4.62 4.85 -5.59
CA HIS A 33 -3.29 4.74 -6.20
C HIS A 33 -2.22 5.29 -5.27
N GLU A 34 -2.43 6.47 -4.68
CA GLU A 34 -1.49 7.08 -3.74
C GLU A 34 -1.33 6.26 -2.46
N GLN A 35 -2.44 5.77 -1.89
CA GLN A 35 -2.44 4.95 -0.66
C GLN A 35 -1.83 3.56 -0.85
N ALA A 36 -1.92 2.98 -2.05
CA ALA A 36 -1.37 1.66 -2.33
C ALA A 36 0.17 1.64 -2.43
N VAL A 37 0.81 2.81 -2.48
CA VAL A 37 2.26 2.90 -2.56
C VAL A 37 2.90 2.48 -1.24
N VAL A 38 3.53 1.30 -1.23
CA VAL A 38 4.37 0.86 -0.11
C VAL A 38 5.78 1.42 -0.27
N SER A 39 6.13 2.41 0.54
CA SER A 39 7.43 3.07 0.47
C SER A 39 8.56 2.19 1.01
N THR A 40 9.81 2.57 0.70
CA THR A 40 10.99 1.94 1.29
C THR A 40 11.02 2.13 2.82
N GLY A 41 10.46 3.23 3.34
CA GLY A 41 10.32 3.47 4.77
C GLY A 41 9.41 2.45 5.44
N ASP A 42 8.21 2.26 4.88
CA ASP A 42 7.21 1.31 5.38
C ASP A 42 7.77 -0.11 5.41
N ARG A 43 8.48 -0.51 4.35
CA ARG A 43 9.16 -1.82 4.29
C ARG A 43 10.21 -1.99 5.38
N ARG A 44 10.97 -0.94 5.72
CA ARG A 44 11.96 -1.00 6.80
C ARG A 44 11.30 -1.14 8.17
N VAL A 45 10.24 -0.37 8.43
CA VAL A 45 9.48 -0.43 9.68
C VAL A 45 8.86 -1.82 9.85
N PHE A 46 8.19 -2.33 8.81
CA PHE A 46 7.61 -3.66 8.82
C PHE A 46 8.66 -4.75 9.09
N ARG A 47 9.81 -4.70 8.41
CA ARG A 47 10.91 -5.65 8.66
C ARG A 47 11.44 -5.58 10.09
N ARG A 48 11.50 -4.38 10.69
CA ARG A 48 11.91 -4.21 12.09
C ARG A 48 10.88 -4.82 13.03
N MET A 49 9.59 -4.53 12.84
CA MET A 49 8.50 -5.10 13.64
C MET A 49 8.50 -6.63 13.57
N LEU A 50 8.73 -7.19 12.38
CA LEU A 50 8.84 -8.63 12.18
C LEU A 50 10.03 -9.22 12.92
N ALA A 51 11.21 -8.60 12.80
CA ALA A 51 12.41 -9.05 13.52
C ALA A 51 12.19 -9.02 15.05
N ASP A 52 11.67 -7.91 15.58
CA ASP A 52 11.38 -7.76 17.00
C ASP A 52 10.34 -8.79 17.49
N SER A 53 9.38 -9.16 16.63
CA SER A 53 8.38 -10.20 16.94
C SER A 53 8.98 -11.60 16.96
N LEU A 54 9.95 -11.90 16.09
CA LEU A 54 10.66 -13.18 16.07
C LEU A 54 11.59 -13.30 17.28
N GLU A 55 12.33 -12.23 17.60
CA GLU A 55 13.21 -12.18 18.78
C GLU A 55 12.41 -12.42 20.07
N ARG A 56 11.22 -11.82 20.21
CA ARG A 56 10.31 -12.08 21.34
C ARG A 56 9.88 -13.54 21.48
N GLN A 57 9.88 -14.30 20.40
CA GLN A 57 9.56 -15.74 20.39
C GLN A 57 10.81 -16.62 20.47
N ASN A 58 11.99 -16.05 20.72
CA ASN A 58 13.29 -16.73 20.68
C ASN A 58 13.59 -17.38 19.30
N LEU A 59 12.98 -16.86 18.23
CA LEU A 59 13.24 -17.29 16.87
C LEU A 59 14.29 -16.37 16.24
N SER A 60 15.28 -16.95 15.56
CA SER A 60 16.34 -16.18 14.91
C SER A 60 15.78 -15.35 13.75
N SER A 61 15.81 -14.02 13.90
CA SER A 61 15.60 -13.10 12.78
C SER A 61 16.87 -13.00 11.94
N ALA A 62 17.23 -14.07 11.23
CA ALA A 62 18.42 -14.08 10.39
C ALA A 62 18.25 -13.10 9.20
N THR A 63 18.72 -11.87 9.35
CA THR A 63 18.84 -10.95 8.21
C THR A 63 20.05 -11.35 7.37
N SER A 64 19.92 -11.24 6.05
CA SER A 64 21.00 -11.52 5.09
C SER A 64 22.28 -10.77 5.46
N GLN A 65 23.45 -11.39 5.28
CA GLN A 65 24.75 -10.76 5.50
C GLN A 65 24.91 -9.44 4.72
N LYS A 66 24.29 -9.31 3.54
CA LYS A 66 24.30 -8.06 2.75
C LYS A 66 23.62 -6.88 3.45
N ASP A 67 22.54 -7.12 4.20
CA ASP A 67 21.86 -6.06 4.95
C ASP A 67 22.62 -5.67 6.22
N ARG A 68 23.36 -6.63 6.82
CA ARG A 68 24.32 -6.31 7.91
C ARG A 68 25.48 -5.45 7.41
N SER A 69 26.08 -5.79 6.27
CA SER A 69 27.19 -5.02 5.68
C SER A 69 26.82 -3.59 5.29
N LYS A 70 25.54 -3.31 5.04
CA LYS A 70 25.05 -1.93 4.75
C LYS A 70 24.73 -1.13 6.00
N ARG A 71 24.59 -1.77 7.17
CA ARG A 71 24.28 -1.13 8.46
C ARG A 71 25.49 -0.92 9.35
N SER A 72 26.62 -1.58 9.05
CA SER A 72 27.91 -1.27 9.66
C SER A 72 28.68 -0.35 8.71
N PRO A 73 28.76 0.97 8.97
CA PRO A 73 29.84 1.76 8.41
C PRO A 73 31.16 1.09 8.82
N TRP A 74 32.11 1.07 7.89
CA TRP A 74 33.46 0.54 8.10
C TRP A 74 33.98 0.88 9.51
N VAL A 75 34.28 -0.16 10.29
CA VAL A 75 35.18 -0.06 11.45
C VAL A 75 36.58 -0.34 10.93
#